data_AF-A0A352A5B9-F1
#
_entry.id   AF-A0A352A5B9-F1
#
_cell.length_a   1.000
_cell.length_b   1.000
_cell.length_c   1.000
_cell.angle_alpha   90.00
_cell.angle_beta   90.00
_cell.angle_gamma   90.00
#
_symmetry.space_group_name_H-M   'P 1'
#
loop_
_entity.id
_entity.type
_entity.pdbx_description
1 polymer ?
#
loop_
_entity_poly.entity_id
_entity_poly.type
_entity_poly.pdbx_seq_one_letter_code
_entity_poly.pdbx_strand_id
1 'polypeptide(L)'
;MKNANIAINKITASLEIERKIVGVKFLFTKEEYEIADAKPAKAKLPYCVMVKLATRGTGLKATLELSGCGGGTRALGLEEPSLNFQSGCEYNNFGLYQDLAIAKNVVNNVTFCKHKIYGVMTKPLEEYKEAPDVVIIITNSYNAMRIIQGYTYKYGTQANFKLAGNQAVCSECTAYPFESNSINISMFCSGTRYLAGWSNEEIGIGLPYGKFIETADGVYLTVNGSEQNKNKERIKQKLKDKNLTDPGIFKDEAYFIKERK
;
A
#
# COMPACT_ATOMS: atom_id res chain seq x y z
N MET A 1 11.04 1.91 15.49
CA MET A 1 11.35 2.28 14.08
C MET A 1 12.64 1.69 13.50
N LYS A 2 13.67 1.33 14.29
CA LYS A 2 14.89 0.65 13.78
C LYS A 2 14.58 -0.56 12.88
N ASN A 3 13.66 -1.43 13.29
CA ASN A 3 13.24 -2.59 12.51
C ASN A 3 12.54 -2.21 11.19
N ALA A 4 11.81 -1.09 11.16
CA ALA A 4 11.20 -0.59 9.93
C ALA A 4 12.28 -0.15 8.92
N ASN A 5 13.31 0.56 9.37
CA ASN A 5 14.40 0.98 8.49
C ASN A 5 15.18 -0.21 7.93
N ILE A 6 15.39 -1.26 8.74
CA ILE A 6 15.98 -2.52 8.26
C ILE A 6 15.07 -3.17 7.22
N ALA A 7 13.76 -3.24 7.46
CA ALA A 7 12.78 -3.80 6.52
C ALA A 7 12.73 -3.03 5.19
N ILE A 8 12.71 -1.68 5.24
CA ILE A 8 12.80 -0.82 4.05
C ILE A 8 14.09 -1.10 3.29
N ASN A 9 15.22 -1.22 3.99
CA ASN A 9 16.50 -1.52 3.36
C ASN A 9 16.55 -2.91 2.72
N LYS A 10 15.98 -3.94 3.36
CA LYS A 10 15.84 -5.28 2.77
C LYS A 10 15.04 -5.23 1.47
N ILE A 11 13.86 -4.61 1.49
CA ILE A 11 13.02 -4.48 0.29
C ILE A 11 13.73 -3.69 -0.82
N THR A 12 14.30 -2.52 -0.51
CA THR A 12 14.94 -1.66 -1.51
C THR A 12 16.30 -2.17 -2.00
N ALA A 13 16.90 -3.14 -1.29
CA ALA A 13 18.06 -3.87 -1.79
C ALA A 13 17.65 -5.01 -2.73
N SER A 14 16.64 -5.79 -2.32
CA SER A 14 16.14 -6.92 -3.09
C SER A 14 15.43 -6.48 -4.38
N LEU A 15 14.68 -5.37 -4.34
CA LEU A 15 13.79 -4.92 -5.41
C LEU A 15 14.13 -3.50 -5.86
N GLU A 16 13.98 -3.25 -7.15
CA GLU A 16 14.15 -1.91 -7.74
C GLU A 16 12.86 -1.12 -7.61
N ILE A 17 12.68 -0.48 -6.46
CA ILE A 17 11.50 0.36 -6.17
C ILE A 17 11.87 1.83 -6.34
N GLU A 18 11.23 2.50 -7.29
CA GLU A 18 11.47 3.92 -7.61
C GLU A 18 10.90 4.88 -6.56
N ARG A 19 9.85 4.44 -5.85
CA ARG A 19 9.08 5.25 -4.90
C ARG A 19 9.46 4.94 -3.46
N LYS A 20 9.38 5.96 -2.60
CA LYS A 20 9.45 5.75 -1.15
C LYS A 20 8.24 4.92 -0.70
N ILE A 21 8.48 4.02 0.25
CA ILE A 21 7.43 3.26 0.93
C ILE A 21 6.68 4.24 1.84
N VAL A 22 5.36 4.20 1.84
CA VAL A 22 4.51 5.16 2.57
C VAL A 22 3.94 4.51 3.82
N GLY A 23 4.01 5.20 4.95
CA GLY A 23 3.21 4.88 6.12
C GLY A 23 1.92 5.70 6.15
N VAL A 24 0.86 5.12 6.71
CA VAL A 24 -0.43 5.75 6.94
C VAL A 24 -0.76 5.64 8.43
N LYS A 25 -1.12 6.75 9.05
CA LYS A 25 -1.54 6.80 10.45
C LYS A 25 -2.91 7.44 10.56
N PHE A 26 -3.82 6.75 11.23
CA PHE A 26 -5.13 7.25 11.62
C PHE A 26 -5.00 8.11 12.87
N LEU A 27 -5.64 9.28 12.87
CA LEU A 27 -5.61 10.24 13.96
C LEU A 27 -7.04 10.36 14.48
N PHE A 28 -7.32 9.70 15.59
CA PHE A 28 -8.67 9.52 16.14
C PHE A 28 -9.19 10.79 16.77
N THR A 29 -8.31 11.58 17.37
CA THR A 29 -8.66 12.79 18.13
C THR A 29 -8.04 14.04 17.51
N LYS A 30 -8.56 15.21 17.90
CA LYS A 30 -7.99 16.50 17.50
C LYS A 30 -6.58 16.66 18.08
N GLU A 31 -6.38 16.20 19.31
CA GLU A 31 -5.10 16.25 20.02
C GLU A 31 -4.04 15.44 19.27
N GLU A 32 -4.36 14.20 18.88
CA GLU A 32 -3.49 13.38 18.03
C GLU A 32 -3.16 14.08 16.71
N TYR A 33 -4.15 14.73 16.08
CA TYR A 33 -3.92 15.49 14.87
C TYR A 33 -2.98 16.67 15.06
N GLU A 34 -3.14 17.47 16.11
CA GLU A 34 -2.29 18.64 16.33
C GLU A 34 -0.82 18.23 16.57
N ILE A 35 -0.58 17.18 17.36
CA ILE A 35 0.79 16.71 17.67
C ILE A 35 1.42 15.87 16.55
N ALA A 36 0.64 15.39 15.57
CA ALA A 36 1.15 14.57 14.48
C ALA A 36 2.23 15.29 13.66
N ASP A 37 3.36 14.60 13.46
CA ASP A 37 4.58 15.10 12.81
C ASP A 37 4.48 15.05 11.28
N ALA A 38 3.58 15.88 10.73
CA ALA A 38 3.42 16.19 9.32
C ALA A 38 2.75 17.56 9.14
N LYS A 39 3.00 18.22 8.01
CA LYS A 39 2.39 19.52 7.71
C LYS A 39 0.89 19.33 7.40
N PRO A 40 0.00 20.20 7.90
CA PRO A 40 -1.39 20.18 7.50
C PRO A 40 -1.52 20.50 6.01
N ALA A 41 -2.46 19.84 5.33
CA ALA A 41 -2.86 20.20 3.98
C ALA A 41 -3.33 21.67 3.94
N LYS A 42 -2.93 22.41 2.90
CA LYS A 42 -3.28 23.83 2.73
C LYS A 42 -4.51 24.05 1.84
N ALA A 43 -4.98 23.01 1.18
CA ALA A 43 -6.12 23.01 0.28
C ALA A 43 -6.78 21.62 0.33
N LYS A 44 -7.96 21.48 -0.28
CA LYS A 44 -8.63 20.18 -0.39
C LYS A 44 -7.82 19.24 -1.29
N LEU A 45 -7.41 18.09 -0.75
CA LEU A 45 -6.61 17.09 -1.45
C LEU A 45 -7.33 15.74 -1.42
N PRO A 46 -7.44 15.01 -2.54
CA PRO A 46 -7.78 13.59 -2.50
C PRO A 46 -6.70 12.80 -1.74
N TYR A 47 -7.11 11.83 -0.92
CA TYR A 47 -6.19 10.99 -0.13
C TYR A 47 -5.09 10.32 -0.99
N CYS A 48 -5.42 9.84 -2.19
CA CYS A 48 -4.44 9.25 -3.08
C CYS A 48 -3.34 10.23 -3.54
N VAL A 49 -3.62 11.54 -3.58
CA VAL A 49 -2.63 12.58 -3.85
C VAL A 49 -1.71 12.76 -2.63
N MET A 50 -2.23 12.68 -1.41
CA MET A 50 -1.39 12.68 -0.20
C MET A 50 -0.42 11.51 -0.21
N VAL A 51 -0.90 10.30 -0.54
CA VAL A 51 -0.05 9.11 -0.71
C VAL A 51 0.98 9.33 -1.82
N LYS A 52 0.60 9.90 -2.98
CA LYS A 52 1.55 10.24 -4.05
C LYS A 52 2.66 11.17 -3.60
N LEU A 53 2.31 12.22 -2.87
CA LEU A 53 3.28 13.17 -2.32
C LEU A 53 4.22 12.47 -1.32
N ALA A 54 3.69 11.59 -0.47
CA ALA A 54 4.49 10.78 0.43
C ALA A 54 5.47 9.86 -0.31
N THR A 55 5.07 9.24 -1.45
CA THR A 55 6.01 8.44 -2.27
C THR A 55 7.18 9.26 -2.83
N ARG A 56 7.05 10.59 -2.87
CA ARG A 56 8.06 11.54 -3.35
C ARG A 56 8.78 12.28 -2.20
N GLY A 57 8.51 11.93 -0.94
CA GLY A 57 9.19 12.52 0.22
C GLY A 57 8.41 13.59 0.97
N THR A 58 7.17 13.88 0.60
CA THR A 58 6.38 14.94 1.26
C THR A 58 5.31 14.34 2.15
N GLY A 59 5.47 14.48 3.46
CA GLY A 59 4.47 14.10 4.46
C GLY A 59 3.39 15.16 4.68
N LEU A 60 2.13 14.74 4.74
CA LEU A 60 0.97 15.59 5.02
C LEU A 60 -0.01 14.95 6.00
N LYS A 61 -0.76 15.79 6.72
CA LYS A 61 -1.96 15.41 7.48
C LYS A 61 -3.18 16.21 7.00
N ALA A 62 -4.35 15.60 7.02
CA ALA A 62 -5.60 16.26 6.61
C ALA A 62 -6.79 15.78 7.46
N THR A 63 -7.74 16.69 7.71
CA THR A 63 -9.05 16.41 8.29
C THR A 63 -10.09 16.20 7.17
N LEU A 64 -11.35 15.94 7.55
CA LEU A 64 -12.46 15.85 6.60
C LEU A 64 -12.59 17.10 5.71
N GLU A 65 -12.48 18.30 6.29
CA GLU A 65 -12.63 19.58 5.56
C GLU A 65 -11.57 19.78 4.47
N LEU A 66 -10.38 19.21 4.66
CA LEU A 66 -9.25 19.27 3.73
C LEU A 66 -9.17 18.06 2.81
N SER A 67 -10.16 17.17 2.85
CA SER A 67 -10.23 15.98 2.00
C SER A 67 -11.07 16.25 0.76
N GLY A 68 -10.54 15.91 -0.42
CA GLY A 68 -11.10 16.27 -1.73
C GLY A 68 -11.85 15.16 -2.47
N CYS A 69 -12.07 14.00 -1.87
CA CYS A 69 -12.71 12.86 -2.54
C CYS A 69 -13.53 12.00 -1.58
N GLY A 70 -14.83 11.84 -1.87
CA GLY A 70 -15.76 11.03 -1.09
C GLY A 70 -15.38 9.55 -0.95
N GLY A 71 -14.68 8.99 -1.94
CA GLY A 71 -14.13 7.63 -1.82
C GLY A 71 -13.06 7.52 -0.74
N GLY A 72 -12.22 8.55 -0.59
CA GLY A 72 -11.18 8.58 0.43
C GLY A 72 -11.74 8.81 1.83
N THR A 73 -12.61 9.80 1.99
CA THR A 73 -13.20 10.17 3.28
C THR A 73 -14.00 9.03 3.89
N ARG A 74 -14.86 8.39 3.10
CA ARG A 74 -15.65 7.23 3.54
C ARG A 74 -14.75 6.03 3.88
N ALA A 75 -13.82 5.66 2.99
CA ALA A 75 -12.95 4.50 3.19
C ALA A 75 -12.12 4.59 4.48
N LEU A 76 -11.65 5.79 4.82
CA LEU A 76 -10.80 6.00 6.00
C LEU A 76 -11.58 6.24 7.29
N GLY A 77 -12.91 6.38 7.25
CA GLY A 77 -13.72 6.67 8.44
C GLY A 77 -13.72 8.16 8.86
N LEU A 78 -13.49 9.09 7.92
CA LEU A 78 -13.65 10.54 8.16
C LEU A 78 -15.13 10.96 8.12
N GLU A 79 -15.95 10.23 7.37
CA GLU A 79 -17.40 10.45 7.30
C GLU A 79 -18.14 9.15 6.98
N GLU A 80 -19.43 9.11 7.32
CA GLU A 80 -20.30 7.98 6.98
C GLU A 80 -20.73 8.04 5.51
N PRO A 81 -20.88 6.87 4.83
CA PRO A 81 -21.43 6.85 3.48
C PRO A 81 -22.87 7.38 3.42
N SER A 82 -23.15 8.25 2.45
CA SER A 82 -24.52 8.75 2.21
C SER A 82 -25.47 7.64 1.73
N LEU A 83 -26.78 7.83 1.90
CA LEU A 83 -27.79 6.86 1.41
C LEU A 83 -27.70 6.66 -0.11
N ASN A 84 -27.38 7.71 -0.89
CA ASN A 84 -27.22 7.62 -2.34
C ASN A 84 -26.00 6.79 -2.76
N PHE A 85 -24.94 6.82 -1.95
CA PHE A 85 -23.82 5.92 -2.15
C PHE A 85 -24.22 4.50 -1.76
N GLN A 86 -24.78 4.32 -0.57
CA GLN A 86 -25.15 3.01 -0.05
C GLN A 86 -26.14 2.31 -0.97
N SER A 87 -27.08 3.01 -1.61
CA SER A 87 -28.03 2.41 -2.56
C SER A 87 -27.39 1.90 -3.86
N GLY A 88 -26.15 2.29 -4.16
CA GLY A 88 -25.48 2.02 -5.44
C GLY A 88 -25.76 3.06 -6.52
N CYS A 89 -26.67 4.01 -6.29
CA CYS A 89 -27.07 5.00 -7.29
C CYS A 89 -25.91 5.90 -7.72
N GLU A 90 -25.07 6.34 -6.78
CA GLU A 90 -23.86 7.11 -7.11
C GLU A 90 -22.95 6.34 -8.08
N TYR A 91 -22.75 5.05 -7.83
CA TYR A 91 -21.86 4.20 -8.63
C TYR A 91 -22.45 3.85 -9.98
N ASN A 92 -23.76 3.62 -10.04
CA ASN A 92 -24.49 3.40 -11.29
C ASN A 92 -24.30 4.58 -12.26
N ASN A 93 -24.26 5.81 -11.74
CA ASN A 93 -24.07 7.03 -12.53
C ASN A 93 -22.64 7.21 -13.07
N PHE A 94 -21.66 6.41 -12.63
CA PHE A 94 -20.29 6.52 -13.13
C PHE A 94 -20.10 5.91 -14.53
N GLY A 95 -21.05 5.10 -15.01
CA GLY A 95 -20.91 4.38 -16.28
C GLY A 95 -19.86 3.25 -16.24
N LEU A 96 -19.42 2.85 -15.05
CA LEU A 96 -18.47 1.74 -14.85
C LEU A 96 -19.17 0.38 -14.71
N TYR A 97 -20.45 0.38 -14.38
CA TYR A 97 -21.23 -0.80 -14.05
C TYR A 97 -22.47 -0.88 -14.94
N GLN A 98 -22.86 -2.09 -15.30
CA GLN A 98 -23.95 -2.34 -16.25
C GLN A 98 -25.29 -1.79 -15.76
N ASP A 99 -25.57 -1.93 -14.47
CA ASP A 99 -26.82 -1.55 -13.85
C ASP A 99 -26.67 -1.29 -12.34
N LEU A 100 -27.78 -0.87 -11.72
CA LEU A 100 -27.84 -0.57 -10.30
C LEU A 100 -27.54 -1.80 -9.42
N ALA A 101 -27.93 -3.01 -9.83
CA ALA A 101 -27.70 -4.21 -9.05
C ALA A 101 -26.20 -4.53 -8.96
N ILE A 102 -25.49 -4.43 -10.09
CA ILE A 102 -24.02 -4.57 -10.13
C ILE A 102 -23.35 -3.44 -9.34
N ALA A 103 -23.77 -2.19 -9.55
CA ALA A 103 -23.21 -1.05 -8.80
C ALA A 103 -23.39 -1.21 -7.28
N LYS A 104 -24.57 -1.65 -6.84
CA LYS A 104 -24.87 -1.94 -5.43
C LYS A 104 -24.03 -3.12 -4.90
N ASN A 105 -23.84 -4.17 -5.69
CA ASN A 105 -22.94 -5.27 -5.32
C ASN A 105 -21.52 -4.77 -5.07
N VAL A 106 -21.00 -3.91 -5.94
CA VAL A 106 -19.67 -3.31 -5.77
C VAL A 106 -19.63 -2.46 -4.51
N VAL A 107 -20.60 -1.56 -4.29
CA VAL A 107 -20.69 -0.72 -3.09
C VAL A 107 -20.69 -1.56 -1.81
N ASN A 108 -21.47 -2.64 -1.76
CA ASN A 108 -21.53 -3.54 -0.61
C ASN A 108 -20.20 -4.25 -0.32
N ASN A 109 -19.33 -4.35 -1.34
CA ASN A 109 -18.02 -4.98 -1.26
C ASN A 109 -16.87 -3.96 -1.25
N VAL A 110 -17.11 -2.65 -1.22
CA VAL A 110 -16.05 -1.71 -0.83
C VAL A 110 -15.74 -1.92 0.65
N THR A 111 -14.48 -1.77 1.05
CA THR A 111 -14.11 -1.83 2.46
C THR A 111 -13.99 -0.43 3.04
N PHE A 112 -14.65 -0.20 4.16
CA PHE A 112 -14.57 1.01 4.95
C PHE A 112 -13.94 0.65 6.30
N CYS A 113 -13.06 1.51 6.80
CA CYS A 113 -12.64 1.43 8.19
C CYS A 113 -13.87 1.60 9.10
N LYS A 114 -14.02 0.73 10.10
CA LYS A 114 -15.19 0.75 11.00
C LYS A 114 -15.07 1.79 12.13
N HIS A 115 -13.89 2.40 12.25
CA HIS A 115 -13.65 3.46 13.20
C HIS A 115 -14.03 4.83 12.66
N LYS A 116 -14.04 5.83 13.54
CA LYS A 116 -14.11 7.24 13.18
C LYS A 116 -12.80 7.92 13.54
N ILE A 117 -12.31 8.76 12.64
CA ILE A 117 -11.06 9.51 12.82
C ILE A 117 -11.29 10.99 12.63
N TYR A 118 -10.50 11.81 13.33
CA TYR A 118 -10.47 13.25 13.13
C TYR A 118 -9.65 13.62 11.89
N GLY A 119 -8.57 12.88 11.62
CA GLY A 119 -7.70 13.11 10.48
C GLY A 119 -6.86 11.89 10.11
N VAL A 120 -6.12 12.03 9.01
CA VAL A 120 -5.18 11.02 8.52
C VAL A 120 -3.84 11.67 8.22
N MET A 121 -2.75 10.99 8.53
CA MET A 121 -1.39 11.39 8.17
C MET A 121 -0.76 10.36 7.25
N THR A 122 -0.12 10.82 6.18
CA THR A 122 0.69 10.00 5.27
C THR A 122 2.06 10.64 5.09
N LYS A 123 3.13 9.86 5.24
CA LYS A 123 4.50 10.31 4.96
C LYS A 123 5.40 9.11 4.60
N PRO A 124 6.63 9.33 4.10
CA PRO A 124 7.59 8.25 3.91
C PRO A 124 7.75 7.42 5.19
N LEU A 125 7.76 6.09 5.06
CA LEU A 125 7.78 5.17 6.19
C LEU A 125 9.04 5.37 7.05
N GLU A 126 10.16 5.73 6.42
CA GLU A 126 11.43 6.01 7.09
C GLU A 126 11.39 7.28 7.99
N GLU A 127 10.41 8.16 7.82
CA GLU A 127 10.23 9.40 8.60
C GLU A 127 9.31 9.23 9.81
N TYR A 128 8.73 8.05 10.00
CA TYR A 128 7.90 7.75 11.18
C TYR A 128 8.78 7.57 12.42
N LYS A 129 8.31 8.08 13.56
CA LYS A 129 8.91 7.87 14.90
C LYS A 129 8.22 6.74 15.67
N GLU A 130 6.96 6.49 15.33
CA GLU A 130 6.11 5.44 15.86
C GLU A 130 5.55 4.57 14.72
N ALA A 131 5.01 3.40 15.06
CA ALA A 131 4.43 2.51 14.06
C ALA A 131 3.21 3.17 13.36
N PRO A 132 3.21 3.31 12.02
CA PRO A 132 1.97 3.57 11.30
C PRO A 132 1.03 2.37 11.38
N ASP A 133 -0.21 2.55 10.96
CA ASP A 133 -1.22 1.49 11.01
C ASP A 133 -1.16 0.65 9.72
N VAL A 134 -0.97 1.32 8.58
CA VAL A 134 -0.86 0.69 7.25
C VAL A 134 0.42 1.14 6.54
N VAL A 135 1.01 0.23 5.78
CA VAL A 135 2.11 0.49 4.85
C VAL A 135 1.59 0.36 3.42
N ILE A 136 1.96 1.30 2.56
CA ILE A 136 1.64 1.31 1.14
C ILE A 136 2.94 1.30 0.33
N ILE A 137 3.05 0.37 -0.61
CA ILE A 137 4.15 0.27 -1.57
C ILE A 137 3.56 0.44 -2.97
N ILE A 138 4.07 1.43 -3.71
CA ILE A 138 3.70 1.64 -5.12
C ILE A 138 4.88 1.24 -5.98
N THR A 139 4.67 0.29 -6.89
CA THR A 139 5.74 -0.31 -7.69
C THR A 139 5.18 -0.96 -8.96
N ASN A 140 5.96 -1.78 -9.66
CA ASN A 140 5.52 -2.51 -10.86
C ASN A 140 5.05 -3.94 -10.53
N SER A 141 4.53 -4.64 -11.54
CA SER A 141 4.03 -6.02 -11.41
C SER A 141 5.09 -7.02 -10.93
N TYR A 142 6.33 -6.89 -11.38
CA TYR A 142 7.42 -7.78 -10.98
C TYR A 142 7.70 -7.67 -9.47
N ASN A 143 7.87 -6.44 -8.98
CA ASN A 143 8.13 -6.19 -7.57
C ASN A 143 6.91 -6.55 -6.70
N ALA A 144 5.69 -6.31 -7.19
CA ALA A 144 4.47 -6.72 -6.49
C ALA A 144 4.40 -8.23 -6.29
N MET A 145 4.73 -9.00 -7.33
CA MET A 145 4.85 -10.46 -7.22
C MET A 145 5.88 -10.86 -6.17
N ARG A 146 7.09 -10.26 -6.17
CA ARG A 146 8.13 -10.57 -5.18
C ARG A 146 7.70 -10.22 -3.76
N ILE A 147 6.98 -9.12 -3.56
CA ILE A 147 6.43 -8.72 -2.25
C ILE A 147 5.39 -9.73 -1.77
N ILE A 148 4.49 -10.18 -2.65
CA ILE A 148 3.53 -11.24 -2.31
C ILE A 148 4.26 -12.53 -1.97
N GLN A 149 5.28 -12.94 -2.74
CA GLN A 149 6.09 -14.11 -2.40
C GLN A 149 6.73 -13.98 -1.01
N GLY A 150 7.26 -12.81 -0.68
CA GLY A 150 7.78 -12.52 0.65
C GLY A 150 6.73 -12.61 1.76
N TYR A 151 5.51 -12.14 1.50
CA TYR A 151 4.38 -12.32 2.42
C TYR A 151 4.05 -13.81 2.59
N THR A 152 3.94 -14.55 1.49
CA THR A 152 3.58 -15.98 1.52
C THR A 152 4.63 -16.86 2.18
N TYR A 153 5.90 -16.45 2.13
CA TYR A 153 6.99 -17.13 2.85
C TYR A 153 6.76 -17.15 4.38
N LYS A 154 6.15 -16.09 4.93
CA LYS A 154 5.91 -15.95 6.37
C LYS A 154 4.50 -16.36 6.79
N TYR A 155 3.52 -16.10 5.94
CA TYR A 155 2.10 -16.17 6.30
C TYR A 155 1.29 -17.20 5.51
N GLY A 156 1.91 -17.90 4.56
CA GLY A 156 1.20 -18.75 3.62
C GLY A 156 0.39 -17.96 2.59
N THR A 157 -0.40 -18.67 1.79
CA THR A 157 -1.17 -18.08 0.68
C THR A 157 -2.15 -17.01 1.15
N GLN A 158 -2.09 -15.82 0.53
CA GLN A 158 -3.16 -14.84 0.64
C GLN A 158 -4.36 -15.31 -0.18
N ALA A 159 -5.34 -15.91 0.47
CA ALA A 159 -6.48 -16.54 -0.20
C ALA A 159 -7.48 -15.54 -0.82
N ASN A 160 -7.55 -14.32 -0.28
CA ASN A 160 -8.54 -13.33 -0.68
C ASN A 160 -7.88 -12.01 -1.04
N PHE A 161 -8.12 -11.52 -2.25
CA PHE A 161 -7.84 -10.15 -2.65
C PHE A 161 -9.15 -9.45 -2.92
N LYS A 162 -9.26 -8.18 -2.50
CA LYS A 162 -10.47 -7.38 -2.72
C LYS A 162 -10.16 -6.28 -3.73
N LEU A 163 -10.68 -6.46 -4.94
CA LEU A 163 -10.39 -5.64 -6.11
C LEU A 163 -11.68 -5.33 -6.86
N ALA A 164 -11.92 -4.05 -7.09
CA ALA A 164 -12.97 -3.57 -8.00
C ALA A 164 -12.37 -2.73 -9.15
N GLY A 165 -11.07 -2.41 -9.09
CA GLY A 165 -10.48 -1.39 -9.97
C GLY A 165 -11.04 0.00 -9.66
N ASN A 166 -11.66 0.17 -8.49
CA ASN A 166 -12.27 1.39 -8.01
C ASN A 166 -12.03 1.54 -6.50
N GLN A 167 -11.96 2.78 -5.99
CA GLN A 167 -11.49 3.07 -4.62
C GLN A 167 -10.15 2.43 -4.26
N ALA A 168 -9.22 2.47 -5.22
CA ALA A 168 -7.91 1.85 -5.15
C ALA A 168 -7.11 2.17 -3.87
N VAL A 169 -6.48 3.34 -3.79
CA VAL A 169 -5.55 3.64 -2.68
C VAL A 169 -6.27 3.65 -1.33
N CYS A 170 -7.51 4.14 -1.29
CA CYS A 170 -8.27 4.31 -0.05
C CYS A 170 -8.89 2.99 0.46
N SER A 171 -9.66 2.26 -0.35
CA SER A 171 -10.25 0.97 0.06
C SER A 171 -9.27 -0.19 -0.14
N GLU A 172 -8.76 -0.38 -1.35
CA GLU A 172 -7.96 -1.58 -1.70
C GLU A 172 -6.57 -1.58 -1.02
N CYS A 173 -5.89 -0.43 -0.91
CA CYS A 173 -4.56 -0.35 -0.27
C CYS A 173 -4.55 0.12 1.20
N THR A 174 -5.66 0.65 1.73
CA THR A 174 -5.68 1.18 3.11
C THR A 174 -6.72 0.49 3.98
N ALA A 175 -8.01 0.69 3.70
CA ALA A 175 -9.08 0.19 4.56
C ALA A 175 -9.11 -1.34 4.60
N TYR A 176 -9.01 -2.01 3.46
CA TYR A 176 -9.02 -3.48 3.43
C TYR A 176 -7.83 -4.09 4.18
N PRO A 177 -6.58 -3.66 3.95
CA PRO A 177 -5.46 -4.15 4.75
C PRO A 177 -5.63 -3.91 6.24
N PHE A 178 -6.11 -2.74 6.65
CA PHE A 178 -6.36 -2.42 8.05
C PHE A 178 -7.43 -3.35 8.67
N GLU A 179 -8.61 -3.45 8.04
CA GLU A 179 -9.75 -4.21 8.58
C GLU A 179 -9.56 -5.72 8.54
N SER A 180 -8.87 -6.24 7.51
CA SER A 180 -8.64 -7.68 7.34
C SER A 180 -7.34 -8.18 7.96
N ASN A 181 -6.51 -7.28 8.48
CA ASN A 181 -5.15 -7.55 8.92
C ASN A 181 -4.35 -8.39 7.88
N SER A 182 -4.52 -8.11 6.60
CA SER A 182 -3.97 -8.91 5.49
C SER A 182 -3.42 -8.02 4.37
N ILE A 183 -2.52 -8.56 3.55
CA ILE A 183 -2.02 -7.86 2.37
C ILE A 183 -3.11 -7.77 1.29
N ASN A 184 -3.11 -6.70 0.51
CA ASN A 184 -3.90 -6.59 -0.71
C ASN A 184 -3.12 -5.82 -1.79
N ILE A 185 -3.57 -5.98 -3.03
CA ILE A 185 -3.05 -5.23 -4.18
C ILE A 185 -4.14 -4.34 -4.76
N SER A 186 -3.76 -3.44 -5.65
CA SER A 186 -4.64 -2.53 -6.36
C SER A 186 -4.07 -2.25 -7.74
N MET A 187 -4.91 -2.41 -8.76
CA MET A 187 -4.58 -2.04 -10.15
C MET A 187 -4.77 -0.55 -10.44
N PHE A 188 -5.15 0.22 -9.41
CA PHE A 188 -5.56 1.61 -9.45
C PHE A 188 -6.85 1.85 -10.22
N CYS A 189 -7.61 2.84 -9.77
CA CYS A 189 -8.80 3.32 -10.45
C CYS A 189 -8.50 4.51 -11.35
N SER A 190 -9.34 4.72 -12.36
CA SER A 190 -9.20 5.85 -13.29
C SER A 190 -9.15 7.19 -12.56
N GLY A 191 -9.94 7.35 -11.50
CA GLY A 191 -9.93 8.55 -10.66
C GLY A 191 -8.57 8.81 -10.00
N THR A 192 -7.94 7.80 -9.40
CA THR A 192 -6.61 8.01 -8.80
C THR A 192 -5.53 8.20 -9.86
N ARG A 193 -5.64 7.60 -11.04
CA ARG A 193 -4.69 7.82 -12.15
C ARG A 193 -4.76 9.26 -12.63
N TYR A 194 -5.97 9.78 -12.79
CA TYR A 194 -6.21 11.18 -13.15
C TYR A 194 -5.72 12.15 -12.07
N LEU A 195 -6.12 11.95 -10.81
CA LEU A 195 -5.83 12.89 -9.72
C LEU A 195 -4.39 12.86 -9.24
N ALA A 196 -3.78 11.67 -9.15
CA ALA A 196 -2.45 11.47 -8.58
C ALA A 196 -1.35 11.14 -9.61
N GLY A 197 -1.70 11.00 -10.89
CA GLY A 197 -0.75 10.80 -11.98
C GLY A 197 0.10 9.54 -11.82
N TRP A 198 -0.52 8.40 -11.48
CA TRP A 198 0.15 7.09 -11.48
C TRP A 198 0.35 6.60 -12.92
N SER A 199 1.51 6.03 -13.25
CA SER A 199 1.77 5.47 -14.58
C SER A 199 1.01 4.16 -14.78
N ASN A 200 0.77 3.79 -16.03
CA ASN A 200 -0.03 2.62 -16.40
C ASN A 200 0.53 1.30 -15.86
N GLU A 201 1.84 1.25 -15.64
CA GLU A 201 2.60 0.09 -15.18
C GLU A 201 2.65 -0.01 -13.65
N GLU A 202 2.21 1.03 -12.94
CA GLU A 202 2.22 1.07 -11.48
C GLU A 202 1.04 0.32 -10.87
N ILE A 203 1.36 -0.43 -9.81
CA ILE A 203 0.49 -1.22 -8.96
C ILE A 203 0.67 -0.75 -7.51
N GLY A 204 -0.44 -0.67 -6.78
CA GLY A 204 -0.43 -0.42 -5.34
C GLY A 204 -0.49 -1.70 -4.54
N ILE A 205 0.20 -1.72 -3.41
CA ILE A 205 0.19 -2.81 -2.43
C ILE A 205 -0.05 -2.18 -1.08
N GLY A 206 -1.01 -2.70 -0.33
CA GLY A 206 -1.29 -2.29 1.04
C GLY A 206 -1.15 -3.46 2.00
N LEU A 207 -0.56 -3.24 3.17
CA LEU A 207 -0.47 -4.24 4.22
C LEU A 207 -0.42 -3.58 5.61
N PRO A 208 -0.92 -4.24 6.67
CA PRO A 208 -0.72 -3.79 8.04
C PRO A 208 0.76 -3.63 8.35
N TYR A 209 1.12 -2.57 9.08
CA TYR A 209 2.52 -2.37 9.48
C TYR A 209 3.09 -3.57 10.24
N GLY A 210 2.28 -4.19 11.12
CA GLY A 210 2.67 -5.38 11.87
C GLY A 210 3.11 -6.56 10.99
N LYS A 211 2.63 -6.64 9.74
CA LYS A 211 3.04 -7.69 8.78
C LYS A 211 4.18 -7.28 7.85
N PHE A 212 4.46 -5.99 7.73
CA PHE A 212 5.43 -5.44 6.79
C PHE A 212 6.87 -5.93 7.06
N ILE A 213 7.29 -5.94 8.33
CA ILE A 213 8.68 -6.30 8.69
C ILE A 213 9.01 -7.72 8.24
N GLU A 214 8.16 -8.68 8.58
CA GLU A 214 8.36 -10.09 8.19
C GLU A 214 8.18 -10.28 6.69
N THR A 215 7.27 -9.54 6.05
CA THR A 215 7.12 -9.57 4.58
C THR A 215 8.43 -9.15 3.89
N ALA A 216 9.06 -8.08 4.37
CA ALA A 216 10.36 -7.63 3.88
C ALA A 216 11.45 -8.70 4.07
N ASP A 217 11.43 -9.39 5.21
CA ASP A 217 12.32 -10.52 5.47
C ASP A 217 12.06 -11.71 4.55
N GLY A 218 10.80 -12.01 4.24
CA GLY A 218 10.45 -13.04 3.26
C GLY A 218 10.91 -12.69 1.85
N VAL A 219 10.79 -11.43 1.42
CA VAL A 219 11.36 -10.98 0.13
C VAL A 219 12.87 -11.25 0.11
N TYR A 220 13.51 -10.92 1.23
CA TYR A 220 14.94 -11.07 1.42
C TYR A 220 15.42 -12.53 1.36
N LEU A 221 14.73 -13.43 2.07
CA LEU A 221 15.08 -14.84 2.18
C LEU A 221 14.70 -15.69 0.96
N THR A 222 13.76 -15.21 0.12
CA THR A 222 13.33 -15.92 -1.08
C THR A 222 14.15 -15.61 -2.34
N VAL A 223 15.21 -14.78 -2.24
CA VAL A 223 16.04 -14.39 -3.38
C VAL A 223 16.60 -15.61 -4.13
N ASN A 224 17.06 -16.66 -3.42
CA ASN A 224 17.57 -17.86 -4.09
C ASN A 224 16.51 -18.61 -4.88
N GLY A 225 15.27 -18.65 -4.40
CA GLY A 225 14.19 -19.37 -5.07
C GLY A 225 13.66 -18.62 -6.30
N SER A 226 13.66 -17.28 -6.25
CA SER A 226 12.85 -16.46 -7.16
C SER A 226 13.65 -15.65 -8.18
N GLU A 227 14.96 -15.47 -8.01
CA GLU A 227 15.75 -14.53 -8.83
C GLU A 227 16.72 -15.24 -9.77
N GLN A 228 16.96 -14.65 -10.94
CA GLN A 228 18.03 -15.05 -11.85
C GLN A 228 19.39 -14.49 -11.40
N ASN A 229 20.48 -15.07 -11.89
CA ASN A 229 21.85 -14.63 -11.56
C ASN A 229 22.09 -13.14 -11.74
N LYS A 230 21.59 -12.53 -12.84
CA LYS A 230 21.71 -11.08 -13.07
C LYS A 230 21.14 -10.27 -11.90
N ASN A 231 19.96 -10.64 -11.43
CA ASN A 231 19.31 -9.95 -10.31
C ASN A 231 20.02 -10.27 -8.99
N LYS A 232 20.47 -11.51 -8.79
CA LYS A 232 21.23 -11.90 -7.58
C LYS A 232 22.51 -11.09 -7.40
N GLU A 233 23.27 -10.87 -8.47
CA GLU A 233 24.46 -10.02 -8.42
C GLU A 233 24.11 -8.56 -8.09
N ARG A 234 23.06 -8.01 -8.72
CA ARG A 234 22.55 -6.66 -8.38
C ARG A 234 22.17 -6.57 -6.89
N ILE A 235 21.44 -7.56 -6.39
CA ILE A 235 20.99 -7.62 -5.00
C ILE A 235 22.20 -7.69 -4.06
N LYS A 236 23.15 -8.60 -4.28
CA LYS A 236 24.38 -8.71 -3.49
C LYS A 236 25.13 -7.38 -3.39
N GLN A 237 25.26 -6.65 -4.51
CA GLN A 237 25.90 -5.35 -4.50
C GLN A 237 25.11 -4.36 -3.63
N LYS A 238 23.78 -4.28 -3.81
CA LYS A 238 22.93 -3.39 -2.99
C LYS A 238 22.94 -3.73 -1.51
N LEU A 239 23.13 -4.99 -1.14
CA LEU A 239 23.26 -5.40 0.26
C LEU A 239 24.56 -4.91 0.87
N LYS A 240 25.67 -4.98 0.13
CA LYS A 240 26.94 -4.38 0.55
C LYS A 240 26.79 -2.87 0.74
N ASP A 241 26.21 -2.17 -0.24
CA ASP A 241 26.02 -0.72 -0.19
C ASP A 241 25.18 -0.26 1.03
N LYS A 242 24.23 -1.09 1.46
CA LYS A 242 23.34 -0.84 2.60
C LYS A 242 23.81 -1.47 3.92
N ASN A 243 24.99 -2.09 3.96
CA ASN A 243 25.53 -2.82 5.11
C ASN A 243 24.56 -3.89 5.66
N LEU A 244 23.92 -4.64 4.78
CA LEU A 244 23.04 -5.77 5.11
C LEU A 244 23.78 -7.11 4.95
N THR A 245 23.55 -8.04 5.87
CA THR A 245 24.15 -9.39 5.85
C THR A 245 23.53 -10.26 4.76
N ASP A 246 24.32 -10.70 3.77
CA ASP A 246 23.89 -11.62 2.71
C ASP A 246 23.18 -12.87 3.32
N PRO A 247 21.93 -13.19 2.90
CA PRO A 247 21.19 -14.32 3.43
C PRO A 247 21.67 -15.67 2.89
N GLY A 248 22.80 -15.70 2.18
CA GLY A 248 23.36 -16.88 1.52
C GLY A 248 22.93 -16.99 0.07
N ILE A 249 23.08 -15.92 -0.73
CA ILE A 249 22.66 -15.91 -2.12
C ILE A 249 23.63 -16.71 -3.00
N PHE A 250 23.15 -17.75 -3.69
CA PHE A 250 23.95 -18.62 -4.56
C PHE A 250 23.58 -18.43 -6.03
N LYS A 251 24.56 -18.53 -6.94
CA LYS A 251 24.30 -18.55 -8.39
C LYS A 251 23.63 -19.87 -8.78
N ASP A 252 22.88 -19.84 -9.87
CA ASP A 252 22.24 -21.01 -10.51
C ASP A 252 21.19 -21.74 -9.66
N GLU A 253 20.84 -21.19 -8.49
CA GLU A 253 19.65 -21.60 -7.76
C GLU A 253 18.42 -20.81 -8.25
N ALA A 254 17.35 -21.50 -8.57
CA ALA A 254 15.98 -20.98 -8.58
C ALA A 254 15.05 -22.18 -8.74
N TYR A 255 13.81 -22.08 -8.30
CA TYR A 255 12.87 -23.22 -8.46
C TYR A 255 12.62 -23.57 -9.94
N PHE A 256 12.90 -22.64 -10.86
CA PHE A 256 12.72 -22.78 -12.31
C PHE A 256 14.02 -23.00 -13.10
N ILE A 257 15.20 -22.94 -12.47
CA ILE A 257 16.51 -23.16 -13.14
C ILE A 257 16.98 -24.61 -12.99
N LYS A 258 16.43 -25.39 -12.05
CA LYS A 258 16.87 -26.77 -11.82
C LYS A 258 16.55 -27.68 -13.02
N GLU A 259 17.58 -28.02 -13.80
CA GLU A 259 17.71 -29.39 -14.31
C GLU A 259 17.74 -30.30 -13.09
N ARG A 260 16.66 -31.08 -12.90
CA ARG A 260 16.66 -32.14 -11.90
C ARG A 260 17.78 -33.12 -12.27
N LYS A 261 18.84 -33.20 -11.46
CA LYS A 261 19.59 -34.45 -11.34
C LYS A 261 18.71 -35.48 -10.65
#